data_AF-A0A3A1Y2N3-F1
#
_entry.id   AF-A0A3A1Y2N3-F1
#
_cell.length_a   1.000
_cell.length_b   1.000
_cell.length_c   1.000
_cell.angle_alpha   90.00
_cell.angle_beta   90.00
_cell.angle_gamma   90.00
#
_symmetry.space_group_name_H-M   'P 1'
#
loop_
_entity.id
_entity.type
_entity.pdbx_description
1 polymer ?
#
loop_
_entity_poly.entity_id
_entity_poly.type
_entity_poly.pdbx_seq_one_letter_code
_entity_poly.pdbx_strand_id
1 'polypeptide(L)'
;MVIRFDPKSAYKHFDEDHLNEEEMRKAMAEPIWFALVNPNDVSNPPSSNGTFVALVICLRHPGAWKDDLIEVLARPQGKDFLVFHVEHLTDKWFKYWKRWGK
;
A
#
# COMPACT_ATOMS: atom_id res chain seq x y z
N MET A 1 12.80 11.69 3.51
CA MET A 1 12.17 10.49 2.92
C MET A 1 11.12 11.00 1.95
N VAL A 2 11.28 10.75 0.65
CA VAL A 2 10.32 11.17 -0.37
C VAL A 2 9.54 9.95 -0.85
N ILE A 3 8.21 10.08 -0.93
CA ILE A 3 7.34 9.09 -1.58
C ILE A 3 7.18 9.52 -3.04
N ARG A 4 7.63 8.66 -3.95
CA ARG A 4 7.51 8.84 -5.40
C ARG A 4 6.55 7.79 -5.95
N PHE A 5 5.71 8.18 -6.90
CA PHE A 5 4.80 7.28 -7.58
C PHE A 5 5.40 6.91 -8.94
N ASP A 6 5.43 5.63 -9.26
CA ASP A 6 5.88 5.15 -10.56
C ASP A 6 4.86 5.57 -11.64
N PRO A 7 5.27 6.36 -12.64
CA PRO A 7 4.35 6.91 -13.64
C PRO A 7 3.75 5.86 -14.56
N LYS A 8 4.30 4.64 -14.62
CA LYS A 8 3.81 3.58 -15.49
C LYS A 8 2.76 2.70 -14.82
N SER A 9 2.85 2.52 -13.50
CA SER A 9 2.03 1.52 -12.81
C SER A 9 1.24 2.04 -11.60
N ALA A 10 1.74 3.06 -10.89
CA ALA A 10 1.11 3.50 -9.65
C ALA A 10 -0.26 4.16 -9.88
N TYR A 11 -0.43 4.84 -11.02
CA TYR A 11 -1.64 5.60 -11.35
C TYR A 11 -2.73 4.76 -12.02
N LYS A 12 -2.52 3.45 -12.19
CA LYS A 12 -3.38 2.58 -13.00
C LYS A 12 -4.87 2.63 -12.57
N HIS A 13 -5.13 2.77 -11.28
CA HIS A 13 -6.48 2.80 -10.72
C HIS A 13 -6.87 4.17 -10.12
N PHE A 14 -6.06 5.22 -10.32
CA PHE A 14 -6.33 6.52 -9.68
C PHE A 14 -7.66 7.14 -10.10
N ASP A 15 -7.99 7.10 -11.38
CA ASP A 15 -9.25 7.69 -11.88
C ASP A 15 -10.47 6.90 -11.39
N GLU A 16 -10.37 5.56 -11.41
CA GLU A 16 -11.41 4.62 -10.95
C GLU A 16 -11.67 4.77 -9.45
N ASP A 17 -10.60 4.87 -8.67
CA ASP A 17 -10.66 4.92 -7.22
C ASP A 17 -10.78 6.36 -6.67
N HIS A 18 -10.82 7.37 -7.56
CA HIS A 18 -10.85 8.79 -7.24
C HIS A 18 -9.70 9.24 -6.32
N LEU A 19 -8.48 8.85 -6.67
CA LEU A 19 -7.26 9.11 -5.89
C LEU A 19 -6.47 10.29 -6.44
N ASN A 20 -5.73 10.96 -5.55
CA ASN A 20 -4.68 11.89 -5.92
C ASN A 20 -3.44 11.70 -5.04
N GLU A 21 -2.28 12.13 -5.54
CA GLU A 21 -1.02 11.88 -4.83
C GLU A 21 -0.90 12.60 -3.49
N GLU A 22 -1.52 13.78 -3.33
CA GLU A 22 -1.42 14.54 -2.09
C GLU A 22 -2.15 13.81 -0.97
N GLU A 23 -3.38 13.36 -1.23
CA GLU A 23 -4.17 12.56 -0.30
C GLU A 23 -3.51 11.21 -0.03
N MET A 24 -2.97 10.54 -1.06
CA MET A 24 -2.24 9.30 -0.86
C MET A 24 -1.00 9.49 0.03
N ARG A 25 -0.24 10.58 -0.14
CA ARG A 25 0.89 10.88 0.76
C ARG A 25 0.44 11.11 2.19
N LYS A 26 -0.68 11.80 2.41
CA LYS A 26 -1.26 12.02 3.74
C LYS A 26 -1.74 10.71 4.35
N ALA A 27 -2.45 9.89 3.58
CA ALA A 27 -2.96 8.60 4.02
C ALA A 27 -1.83 7.62 4.37
N MET A 28 -0.76 7.57 3.55
CA MET A 28 0.42 6.74 3.83
C MET A 28 1.23 7.20 5.04
N ALA A 29 1.10 8.47 5.46
CA ALA A 29 1.75 8.98 6.66
C ALA A 29 1.07 8.47 7.96
N GLU A 30 -0.21 8.10 7.87
CA GLU A 30 -1.00 7.55 8.97
C GLU A 30 -1.64 6.20 8.56
N PRO A 31 -0.82 5.17 8.31
CA PRO A 31 -1.33 3.89 7.84
C PRO A 31 -2.11 3.18 8.94
N ILE A 32 -3.16 2.47 8.56
CA ILE A 32 -3.88 1.55 9.45
C ILE A 32 -2.98 0.35 9.77
N TRP A 33 -2.24 -0.12 8.78
CA TRP A 33 -1.33 -1.24 8.93
C TRP A 33 -0.25 -1.23 7.85
N PHE A 34 0.93 -1.76 8.15
CA PHE A 34 1.96 -1.98 7.15
C PHE A 34 2.81 -3.22 7.47
N ALA A 35 3.35 -3.84 6.44
CA ALA A 35 4.22 -5.01 6.54
C ALA A 35 5.16 -5.14 5.34
N LEU A 36 6.30 -5.80 5.54
CA LEU A 36 7.13 -6.28 4.41
C LEU A 36 6.56 -7.60 3.90
N VAL A 37 6.18 -7.63 2.62
CA VAL A 37 5.52 -8.77 1.98
C VAL A 37 6.20 -9.16 0.67
N ASN A 38 6.02 -10.41 0.27
CA ASN A 38 6.27 -10.83 -1.11
C ASN A 38 4.98 -10.60 -1.91
N PRO A 39 4.95 -9.71 -2.91
CA PRO A 39 3.72 -9.41 -3.67
C PRO A 39 3.19 -10.61 -4.47
N ASN A 40 4.06 -11.62 -4.71
CA ASN A 40 3.72 -12.84 -5.43
C ASN A 40 3.32 -14.00 -4.51
N ASP A 41 3.46 -13.86 -3.20
CA ASP A 41 3.15 -14.93 -2.25
C ASP A 41 2.59 -14.39 -0.92
N VAL A 42 1.28 -14.52 -0.79
CA VAL A 42 0.50 -14.08 0.39
C VAL A 42 0.35 -15.17 1.45
N SER A 43 0.96 -16.34 1.25
CA SER A 43 0.87 -17.45 2.21
C SER A 43 1.82 -17.27 3.39
N ASN A 44 2.91 -16.53 3.17
CA ASN A 44 3.98 -16.34 4.12
C ASN A 44 3.74 -15.15 5.07
N PRO A 45 4.17 -15.26 6.33
CA PRO A 45 4.07 -14.15 7.28
C PRO A 45 4.93 -12.96 6.84
N PRO A 46 4.69 -11.76 7.41
CA PRO A 46 5.58 -10.62 7.21
C PRO A 46 7.03 -10.99 7.57
N SER A 47 7.97 -10.80 6.65
CA SER A 47 9.37 -11.20 6.87
C SER A 47 10.38 -10.25 6.22
N SER A 48 11.59 -10.22 6.77
CA SER A 48 12.70 -9.39 6.31
C SER A 48 13.63 -10.08 5.29
N ASN A 49 13.40 -11.35 4.91
CA ASN A 49 14.40 -12.17 4.24
C ASN A 49 14.07 -12.50 2.77
N GLY A 50 14.64 -11.74 1.82
CA GLY A 50 14.52 -11.95 0.36
C GLY A 50 14.08 -10.67 -0.39
N THR A 51 13.38 -10.80 -1.53
CA THR A 51 12.81 -9.65 -2.27
C THR A 51 11.44 -9.27 -1.71
N PHE A 52 11.38 -8.20 -0.91
CA PHE A 52 10.14 -7.74 -0.27
C PHE A 52 9.79 -6.32 -0.70
N VAL A 53 8.49 -6.03 -0.69
CA VAL A 53 7.91 -4.68 -0.83
C VAL A 53 7.17 -4.33 0.45
N ALA A 54 7.05 -3.04 0.74
CA ALA A 54 6.15 -2.56 1.78
C ALA A 54 4.72 -2.60 1.25
N LEU A 55 3.87 -3.40 1.89
CA LEU A 55 2.43 -3.27 1.81
C LEU A 55 1.98 -2.29 2.88
N VAL A 56 1.26 -1.26 2.46
CA VAL A 56 0.65 -0.26 3.34
C VAL A 56 -0.84 -0.28 3.11
N ILE A 57 -1.61 -0.42 4.18
CA ILE A 57 -3.07 -0.31 4.16
C ILE A 57 -3.42 1.00 4.87
N CYS A 58 -4.10 1.89 4.16
CA CYS A 58 -4.54 3.18 4.69
C CYS A 58 -5.97 3.48 4.25
N LEU A 59 -6.59 4.47 4.87
CA LEU A 59 -7.85 5.03 4.36
C LEU A 59 -7.60 5.70 3.02
N ARG A 60 -8.62 5.74 2.16
CA ARG A 60 -8.54 6.42 0.86
C ARG A 60 -8.11 7.87 0.95
N HIS A 61 -8.70 8.60 1.89
CA HIS A 61 -8.31 9.96 2.25
C HIS A 61 -8.58 10.18 3.73
N PRO A 62 -8.00 11.23 4.34
CA PRO A 62 -8.35 11.62 5.71
C PRO A 62 -9.87 11.82 5.85
N GLY A 63 -10.48 11.17 6.84
CA GLY A 63 -11.93 11.24 7.08
C GLY A 63 -12.80 10.33 6.21
N ALA A 64 -12.22 9.47 5.38
CA ALA A 64 -12.96 8.42 4.68
C ALA A 64 -13.63 7.43 5.66
N TRP A 65 -14.58 6.65 5.17
CA TRP A 65 -15.24 5.60 5.95
C TRP A 65 -14.23 4.53 6.37
N LYS A 66 -14.45 3.87 7.51
CA LYS A 66 -13.46 2.94 8.10
C LYS A 66 -13.13 1.73 7.22
N ASP A 67 -14.01 1.42 6.29
CA ASP A 67 -13.94 0.34 5.30
C ASP A 67 -13.48 0.80 3.91
N ASP A 68 -13.34 2.11 3.71
CA ASP A 68 -12.83 2.72 2.47
C ASP A 68 -11.29 2.72 2.48
N LEU A 69 -10.76 1.52 2.22
CA LEU A 69 -9.35 1.20 2.38
C LEU A 69 -8.65 1.10 1.03
N ILE A 70 -7.40 1.57 1.00
CA ILE A 70 -6.48 1.47 -0.12
C ILE A 70 -5.32 0.58 0.28
N GLU A 71 -4.92 -0.30 -0.63
CA GLU A 71 -3.65 -0.98 -0.57
C GLU A 71 -2.60 -0.24 -1.40
N VAL A 72 -1.40 -0.13 -0.85
CA VAL A 72 -0.26 0.48 -1.52
C VAL A 72 0.90 -0.50 -1.45
N LEU A 73 1.52 -0.79 -2.60
CA LEU A 73 2.80 -1.48 -2.64
C LEU A 73 3.90 -0.50 -3.03
N ALA A 74 4.91 -0.43 -2.16
CA ALA A 74 6.07 0.41 -2.34
C ALA A 74 7.37 -0.38 -2.16
N ARG A 75 8.38 -0.09 -2.96
CA ARG A 75 9.73 -0.63 -2.77
C ARG A 75 10.66 0.45 -2.21
N PRO A 76 11.54 0.12 -1.26
CA PRO A 76 12.59 1.04 -0.85
C PRO A 76 13.55 1.29 -2.01
N GLN A 77 13.91 2.57 -2.22
CA GLN A 77 14.94 3.03 -3.15
C GLN A 77 15.90 3.96 -2.39
N GLY A 78 16.90 3.38 -1.74
CA GLY A 78 17.80 4.14 -0.88
C GLY A 78 17.06 4.73 0.33
N LYS A 79 17.00 6.07 0.42
CA LYS A 79 16.27 6.80 1.48
C LYS A 79 14.82 7.13 1.11
N ASP A 80 14.40 6.78 -0.09
CA ASP A 80 13.09 7.08 -0.65
C ASP A 80 12.28 5.80 -0.84
N PHE A 81 10.98 5.97 -1.09
CA PHE A 81 10.07 4.88 -1.44
C PHE A 81 9.48 5.14 -2.82
N LEU A 82 9.52 4.11 -3.67
CA LEU A 82 8.82 4.10 -4.95
C LEU A 82 7.54 3.28 -4.81
N VAL A 83 6.41 3.97 -4.77
CA VAL A 83 5.07 3.39 -4.90
C VAL A 83 4.88 2.96 -6.33
N PHE A 84 4.55 1.70 -6.56
CA PHE A 84 4.32 1.16 -7.90
C PHE A 84 2.93 0.55 -8.07
N HIS A 85 2.16 0.44 -7.00
CA HIS A 85 0.81 -0.10 -6.99
C HIS A 85 -0.02 0.64 -5.95
N VAL A 86 -1.20 1.07 -6.35
CA VAL A 86 -2.22 1.69 -5.50
C VAL A 86 -3.57 1.26 -6.06
N GLU A 87 -4.41 0.68 -5.23
CA GLU A 87 -5.79 0.33 -5.58
C GLU A 87 -6.65 0.22 -4.30
N HIS A 88 -7.97 0.26 -4.46
CA HIS A 88 -8.88 -0.17 -3.39
C HIS A 88 -8.50 -1.55 -2.85
N LEU A 89 -8.55 -1.68 -1.51
CA LEU A 89 -8.09 -2.87 -0.81
C LEU A 89 -8.78 -4.12 -1.33
N THR A 90 -7.99 -4.97 -1.96
CA THR A 90 -8.48 -6.22 -2.54
C THR A 90 -8.68 -7.29 -1.47
N ASP A 91 -9.56 -8.25 -1.79
CA ASP A 91 -9.77 -9.45 -0.97
C ASP A 91 -8.46 -10.17 -0.61
N LYS A 92 -7.49 -10.14 -1.52
CA LYS A 92 -6.18 -10.79 -1.34
C LYS A 92 -5.45 -10.18 -0.15
N TRP A 93 -5.24 -8.86 -0.16
CA TRP A 93 -4.49 -8.18 0.90
C TRP A 93 -5.31 -7.95 2.15
N PHE A 94 -6.63 -7.84 2.04
CA PHE A 94 -7.54 -7.86 3.19
C PHE A 94 -7.39 -9.17 3.99
N LYS A 95 -7.47 -10.33 3.33
CA LYS A 95 -7.29 -11.64 3.97
C LYS A 95 -5.90 -11.79 4.58
N TYR A 96 -4.87 -11.32 3.87
CA TYR A 96 -3.49 -11.31 4.38
C TYR A 96 -3.38 -10.51 5.69
N TRP A 97 -3.87 -9.28 5.68
CA TRP A 97 -3.86 -8.40 6.84
C TRP A 97 -4.67 -8.99 8.00
N LYS A 98 -5.88 -9.51 7.76
CA LYS A 98 -6.68 -10.14 8.82
C LYS A 98 -6.00 -11.36 9.44
N ARG A 99 -5.18 -12.08 8.68
CA ARG A 99 -4.43 -13.24 9.16
C ARG A 99 -3.23 -12.84 10.02
N TRP A 100 -2.50 -11.80 9.62
CA TRP A 100 -1.17 -11.48 10.19
C TRP A 100 -1.07 -10.14 10.93
N GLY A 101 -2.08 -9.28 10.85
CA GLY A 101 -2.13 -7.95 11.49
C GLY A 101 -2.63 -7.97 12.93
N LYS A 102 -2.40 -9.07 13.67
CA LYS A 102 -2.73 -9.21 15.09
C LYS A 102 -1.55 -8.84 15.97
#